data_AF-A0A382AFJ1-F1
#
_entry.id   AF-A0A382AFJ1-F1
#
_cell.length_a   1.000
_cell.length_b   1.000
_cell.length_c   1.000
_cell.angle_alpha   90.00
_cell.angle_beta   90.00
_cell.angle_gamma   90.00
#
_symmetry.space_group_name_H-M   'P 1'
#
loop_
_entity.id
_entity.type
_entity.pdbx_description
1 polymer ?
#
loop_
_entity_poly.entity_id
_entity_poly.type
_entity_poly.pdbx_seq_one_letter_code
_entity_poly.pdbx_strand_id
1 'polypeptide(L)' 'MGKYSLPEMPYAYDALEPHIDARTMEIHHTKHHQKYTDGMNGALEKLSPE' A
#
# COMPACT_ATOMS: atom_id res chain seq x y z
N MET A 1 -11.37 16.50 -0.50
CA MET A 1 -10.89 15.38 0.35
C MET A 1 -9.37 15.32 0.25
N GLY A 2 -8.63 15.01 1.32
CA GLY A 2 -7.19 14.71 1.20
C GLY A 2 -6.96 13.39 0.44
N LYS A 3 -5.81 13.25 -0.22
CA LYS A 3 -5.38 11.97 -0.82
C LYS A 3 -4.79 11.07 0.26
N TYR A 4 -5.09 9.78 0.18
CA TYR A 4 -4.44 8.77 1.01
C TYR A 4 -3.04 8.45 0.47
N SER A 5 -2.12 8.10 1.36
CA SER A 5 -0.77 7.65 1.04
C SER A 5 -0.58 6.19 1.43
N LEU A 6 0.33 5.51 0.74
CA LEU A 6 0.83 4.21 1.18
C LEU A 6 1.68 4.45 2.44
N PRO A 7 1.34 3.85 3.60
CA PRO A 7 2.15 4.00 4.80
C PRO A 7 3.49 3.31 4.62
N GLU A 8 4.56 3.86 5.18
CA GLU A 8 5.85 3.17 5.20
C GLU A 8 5.80 1.93 6.10
N MET A 9 6.59 0.92 5.73
CA MET A 9 6.72 -0.27 6.55
C MET A 9 7.43 0.07 7.88
N PRO A 10 6.88 -0.33 9.04
CA PRO A 10 7.49 -0.03 10.34
C PRO A 10 8.71 -0.91 10.67
N TYR A 11 9.09 -1.82 9.77
CA TYR A 11 10.22 -2.73 9.89
C TYR A 11 10.74 -3.12 8.49
N ALA A 12 11.96 -3.67 8.44
CA ALA A 12 12.56 -4.16 7.21
C ALA A 12 11.76 -5.34 6.62
N TYR A 13 11.79 -5.52 5.29
CA TYR A 13 10.96 -6.55 4.62
C TYR A 13 11.28 -7.98 5.06
N ASP A 14 12.50 -8.25 5.51
CA ASP A 14 12.99 -9.54 6.01
C ASP A 14 12.75 -9.76 7.51
N ALA A 15 12.19 -8.79 8.24
CA ALA A 15 12.03 -8.85 9.70
C ALA A 15 11.12 -10.00 10.19
N LEU A 16 10.38 -10.64 9.29
CA LEU A 16 9.45 -11.73 9.58
C LEU A 16 9.96 -13.11 9.13
N GLU A 17 11.19 -13.19 8.63
CA GLU A 17 11.80 -14.48 8.31
C GLU A 17 12.05 -15.34 9.56
N PRO A 18 11.96 -16.68 9.45
CA PRO A 18 11.68 -17.48 8.25
C PRO A 18 10.18 -17.71 8.00
N HIS A 19 9.29 -17.03 8.73
CA HIS A 19 7.85 -17.27 8.69
C HIS A 19 7.18 -16.61 7.48
N ILE A 20 7.67 -15.44 7.07
CA ILE A 20 7.27 -14.75 5.85
C ILE A 20 8.52 -14.23 5.17
N ASP A 21 8.73 -14.58 3.90
CA ASP A 21 9.91 -14.18 3.14
C ASP A 21 9.87 -12.70 2.75
N ALA A 22 11.05 -12.09 2.63
CA ALA A 22 11.19 -10.67 2.29
C ALA A 22 10.53 -10.29 0.96
N ARG A 23 10.59 -11.18 -0.05
CA ARG A 23 10.03 -10.93 -1.38
C ARG A 23 8.51 -10.85 -1.35
N THR A 24 7.86 -11.71 -0.57
CA THR A 24 6.42 -11.62 -0.31
C THR A 24 6.06 -10.28 0.34
N MET A 25 6.80 -9.85 1.36
CA MET A 25 6.53 -8.58 2.03
C MET A 25 6.73 -7.37 1.11
N GLU A 26 7.77 -7.37 0.29
CA GLU A 26 8.04 -6.31 -0.69
C GLU A 26 6.92 -6.22 -1.74
N ILE A 27 6.50 -7.35 -2.32
CA ILE A 27 5.43 -7.38 -3.32
C ILE A 27 4.09 -7.00 -2.68
N HIS A 28 3.78 -7.51 -1.50
CA HIS A 28 2.54 -7.20 -0.78
C HIS A 28 2.43 -5.69 -0.52
N HIS A 29 3.49 -5.07 0.01
CA HIS A 29 3.48 -3.65 0.30
C HIS A 29 3.50 -2.78 -0.97
N THR A 30 4.51 -2.95 -1.84
CA THR A 30 4.76 -2.02 -2.95
C THR A 30 3.85 -2.21 -4.16
N LYS A 31 3.18 -3.37 -4.28
CA LYS A 31 2.26 -3.66 -5.40
C LYS A 31 0.82 -3.75 -4.93
N HIS A 32 0.52 -4.67 -4.02
CA HIS A 32 -0.86 -4.95 -3.65
C HIS A 32 -1.47 -3.81 -2.82
N HIS A 33 -0.80 -3.37 -1.75
CA HIS A 33 -1.28 -2.25 -0.93
C HIS A 33 -1.29 -0.93 -1.75
N GLN A 34 -0.23 -0.65 -2.50
CA GLN A 34 -0.19 0.52 -3.40
C GLN A 34 -1.39 0.57 -4.35
N LYS A 35 -1.73 -0.57 -4.99
CA LYS A 35 -2.89 -0.65 -5.89
C LYS A 35 -4.20 -0.29 -5.20
N TYR A 36 -4.39 -0.68 -3.94
CA TYR A 36 -5.59 -0.30 -3.18
C TYR A 36 -5.60 1.19 -2.85
N THR A 37 -4.46 1.76 -2.44
CA THR A 37 -4.33 3.21 -2.19
C THR A 37 -4.65 4.02 -3.44
N ASP A 38 -4.09 3.65 -4.59
CA ASP A 38 -4.34 4.31 -5.88
C ASP A 38 -5.81 4.19 -6.30
N GLY A 39 -6.38 3.00 -6.17
CA GLY A 39 -7.78 2.74 -6.52
C GLY A 39 -8.76 3.55 -5.66
N MET A 40 -8.50 3.64 -4.34
CA MET A 40 -9.29 4.46 -3.43
C MET A 40 -9.21 5.94 -3.79
N ASN A 41 -8.00 6.47 -4.02
CA ASN A 41 -7.81 7.86 -4.42
C ASN A 41 -8.54 8.17 -5.74
N GLY A 42 -8.44 7.27 -6.74
CA GLY A 42 -9.14 7.43 -8.00
C GLY A 42 -10.66 7.35 -7.89
N ALA A 43 -11.19 6.55 -6.95
CA ALA A 43 -12.63 6.53 -6.67
C ALA A 43 -13.10 7.82 -6.00
N LEU A 44 -12.35 8.34 -5.04
CA LEU A 44 -12.68 9.59 -4.33
C LEU A 44 -12.59 10.81 -5.24
N GLU A 45 -11.64 10.83 -6.16
CA GLU A 45 -11.53 11.87 -7.19
C GLU A 45 -12.77 11.89 -8.08
N LYS A 46 -13.27 10.72 -8.51
CA LYS A 46 -14.51 10.62 -9.31
C LYS A 46 -15.78 11.00 -8.54
N LEU A 47 -15.79 10.83 -7.22
CA LEU A 47 -16.96 11.09 -6.36
C LEU A 47 -16.96 12.50 -5.78
N SER A 48 -15.85 13.23 -5.86
CA SER A 48 -15.79 14.61 -5.40
C SER A 48 -16.44 15.50 -6.47
N PRO A 49 -17.61 16.12 -6.21
CA PRO A 49 -18.08 17.18 -7.08
C PRO A 49 -17.10 18.36 -6.98
N GLU A 50 -16.83 19.03 -8.09
CA GLU A 50 -16.10 20.32 -8.06
C GLU A 50 -16.76 21.31 -7.10
#